data_AF-A0A7W1H981-F1
#
_entry.id   AF-A0A7W1H981-F1
#
_cell.length_a   1.000
_cell.length_b   1.000
_cell.length_c   1.000
_cell.angle_alpha   90.00
_cell.angle_beta   90.00
_cell.angle_gamma   90.00
#
_symmetry.space_group_name_H-M   'P 1'
#
loop_
_entity.id
_entity.type
_entity.pdbx_description
1 polymer ?
#
loop_
_entity_poly.entity_id
_entity_poly.type
_entity_poly.pdbx_seq_one_letter_code
_entity_poly.pdbx_strand_id
1 'polypeptide(L)'
;MTDEGRPPEDIRYLVPAALLHDLRTPLSHMLGYSEMLLDQAIEVGNADLERDLRKIRAAGWKLLALMDANFQPSRAVLVSDPESGAPKPDTRS
;
A
#
# COMPACT_ATOMS: atom_id res chain seq x y z
N MET A 1 14.49 30.18 -21.37
CA MET A 1 14.18 28.80 -21.78
C MET A 1 13.32 28.25 -20.67
N THR A 2 12.02 28.16 -20.94
CA THR A 2 10.94 27.97 -19.98
C THR A 2 10.95 26.57 -19.41
N ASP A 3 10.80 26.50 -18.08
CA ASP A 3 10.51 25.30 -17.29
C ASP A 3 9.08 24.82 -17.60
N GLU A 4 8.88 24.22 -18.77
CA GLU A 4 7.64 23.54 -19.13
C GLU A 4 7.88 22.03 -19.16
N GLY A 5 7.49 21.34 -18.09
CA GLY A 5 7.34 19.88 -18.14
C GLY A 5 7.74 19.09 -16.90
N ARG A 6 8.15 19.69 -15.77
CA ARG A 6 8.28 18.91 -14.54
C ARG A 6 6.86 18.61 -14.02
N PRO A 7 6.37 17.35 -14.03
CA PRO A 7 5.13 17.03 -13.36
C PRO A 7 5.26 17.45 -11.88
N PRO A 8 4.19 17.96 -11.23
CA PRO A 8 4.26 18.35 -9.84
C PRO A 8 4.81 17.18 -9.03
N GLU A 9 5.88 17.42 -8.27
CA GLU A 9 6.77 16.41 -7.68
C GLU A 9 6.13 15.43 -6.68
N ASP A 10 4.81 15.47 -6.50
CA ASP A 10 4.10 14.70 -5.47
C ASP A 10 2.66 14.39 -5.90
N ILE A 11 2.43 13.72 -7.04
CA ILE A 11 1.11 13.12 -7.29
C ILE A 11 0.92 11.96 -6.30
N ARG A 12 0.44 12.31 -5.11
CA ARG A 12 0.16 11.39 -4.00
C ARG A 12 -1.34 11.18 -3.96
N TYR A 13 -1.78 9.97 -4.29
CA TYR A 13 -3.16 9.55 -4.19
C TYR A 13 -3.48 9.17 -2.73
N LEU A 14 -4.53 9.77 -2.16
CA LEU A 14 -5.04 9.37 -0.87
C LEU A 14 -6.00 8.19 -1.03
N VAL A 15 -5.79 7.15 -0.23
CA VAL A 15 -6.58 5.92 -0.27
C VAL A 15 -6.88 5.44 1.15
N PRO A 16 -8.00 4.75 1.40
CA PRO A 16 -8.30 4.23 2.74
C PRO A 16 -7.15 3.38 3.29
N ALA A 17 -6.76 3.63 4.54
CA ALA A 17 -5.64 2.91 5.17
C ALA A 17 -5.86 1.38 5.15
N ALA A 18 -7.10 0.95 5.34
CA ALA A 18 -7.50 -0.46 5.24
C ALA A 18 -7.25 -1.04 3.84
N LEU A 19 -7.62 -0.33 2.77
CA LEU A 19 -7.39 -0.80 1.41
C LEU A 19 -5.90 -0.93 1.10
N LEU A 20 -5.06 0.02 1.52
CA LEU A 20 -3.61 -0.09 1.35
C LEU A 20 -3.03 -1.30 2.06
N HIS A 21 -3.47 -1.53 3.30
CA HIS A 21 -3.08 -2.69 4.08
C HIS A 21 -3.49 -4.00 3.39
N ASP A 22 -4.73 -4.06 2.90
CA ASP A 22 -5.30 -5.24 2.24
C ASP A 22 -4.65 -5.52 0.88
N LEU A 23 -4.05 -4.52 0.23
CA LEU A 23 -3.22 -4.71 -0.97
C LEU A 23 -1.77 -5.09 -0.65
N ARG A 24 -1.18 -4.54 0.42
CA ARG A 24 0.19 -4.87 0.85
C ARG A 24 0.33 -6.32 1.28
N THR A 25 -0.68 -6.87 1.95
CA THR A 25 -0.67 -8.27 2.43
C THR A 25 -0.48 -9.30 1.29
N PRO A 26 -1.36 -9.37 0.26
CA PRO A 26 -1.20 -10.31 -0.83
C PRO A 26 0.08 -10.05 -1.65
N LEU A 27 0.50 -8.80 -1.81
CA LEU A 27 1.77 -8.47 -2.48
C LEU A 27 2.97 -9.03 -1.71
N SER A 28 2.97 -8.88 -0.39
CA SER A 28 4.03 -9.41 0.48
C SER A 28 4.07 -10.94 0.45
N HIS A 29 2.89 -11.59 0.41
CA HIS A 29 2.82 -13.04 0.22
C HIS A 29 3.37 -13.48 -1.13
N MET A 30 3.03 -12.80 -2.24
CA MET A 30 3.60 -13.11 -3.56
C MET A 30 5.14 -13.00 -3.57
N LEU A 31 5.68 -11.97 -2.92
CA LEU A 31 7.13 -11.81 -2.77
C LEU A 31 7.75 -12.94 -1.93
N GLY A 32 7.14 -13.29 -0.79
CA GLY A 32 7.59 -14.38 0.07
C GLY A 32 7.57 -15.74 -0.66
N TYR A 33 6.47 -16.06 -1.34
CA TYR A 33 6.38 -17.29 -2.14
C TYR A 33 7.39 -17.31 -3.28
N SER A 34 7.60 -16.19 -3.97
CA SER A 34 8.61 -16.11 -5.04
C SER A 34 10.03 -16.38 -4.52
N GLU A 35 10.34 -15.95 -3.29
CA GLU A 35 11.64 -16.24 -2.67
C GLU A 35 11.77 -17.70 -2.29
N MET A 36 10.77 -18.25 -1.59
CA MET A 36 10.79 -19.65 -1.18
C MET A 36 10.91 -20.61 -2.38
N LEU A 37 10.24 -20.28 -3.49
CA LEU A 37 10.34 -21.05 -4.73
C LEU A 37 11.68 -20.83 -5.44
N LEU A 38 12.28 -19.64 -5.32
CA LEU A 38 13.58 -19.32 -5.90
C LEU A 38 14.67 -20.15 -5.23
N ASP A 39 14.65 -20.21 -3.90
CA ASP A 39 15.57 -21.04 -3.11
C ASP A 39 15.49 -22.51 -3.52
N GLN A 40 14.26 -23.04 -3.67
CA GLN A 40 14.03 -24.41 -4.15
C GLN A 40 14.52 -24.62 -5.60
N ALA A 41 14.29 -23.66 -6.49
CA ALA A 41 14.74 -23.74 -7.88
C ALA A 41 16.28 -23.76 -7.98
N ILE A 42 16.96 -22.98 -7.14
CA ILE A 42 18.42 -22.97 -7.01
C ILE A 42 18.91 -24.33 -6.49
N GLU A 43 18.28 -24.87 -5.44
CA GLU A 43 18.65 -26.15 -4.83
C GLU A 43 18.59 -27.31 -5.83
N VAL A 44 17.55 -27.36 -6.67
CA VAL A 44 17.39 -28.42 -7.68
C VAL A 44 18.08 -28.10 -9.02
N GLY A 45 18.74 -26.95 -9.14
CA GLY A 45 19.46 -26.53 -10.35
C GLY A 45 18.55 -26.19 -11.55
N ASN A 46 17.29 -25.80 -11.32
CA ASN A 46 16.36 -25.45 -12.39
C ASN A 46 16.53 -23.98 -12.81
N ALA A 47 17.50 -23.74 -13.69
CA ALA A 47 17.89 -22.40 -14.14
C ALA A 47 16.79 -21.60 -14.87
N ASP A 48 15.90 -22.28 -15.61
CA ASP A 48 14.79 -21.59 -16.29
C ASP A 48 13.75 -21.09 -15.28
N LEU A 49 13.38 -21.92 -14.32
CA LEU A 49 12.46 -21.53 -13.25
C LEU A 49 13.07 -20.46 -12.36
N GLU A 50 14.35 -20.58 -12.00
CA GLU A 50 15.10 -19.55 -11.27
C GLU A 50 15.02 -18.19 -11.99
N ARG A 51 15.32 -18.16 -13.29
CA ARG A 51 15.28 -16.95 -14.11
C ARG A 51 13.90 -16.31 -14.08
N ASP A 52 12.84 -17.09 -14.22
CA ASP A 52 11.48 -16.57 -14.30
C ASP A 52 10.95 -16.12 -12.92
N LEU A 53 11.33 -16.81 -11.84
CA LEU A 53 11.05 -16.38 -10.46
C LEU A 53 11.75 -15.06 -10.12
N ARG A 54 13.00 -14.86 -10.55
CA ARG A 54 13.70 -13.57 -10.38
C ARG A 54 12.96 -12.43 -11.08
N LYS A 55 12.40 -12.65 -12.28
CA LYS A 55 11.58 -11.64 -12.98
C LYS A 55 10.29 -11.32 -12.22
N ILE A 56 9.58 -12.34 -11.73
CA ILE A 56 8.35 -12.16 -10.94
C ILE A 56 8.65 -11.36 -9.67
N ARG A 57 9.70 -11.72 -8.93
CA ARG A 57 10.11 -11.02 -7.72
C ARG A 57 10.51 -9.57 -8.00
N ALA A 58 11.27 -9.33 -9.06
CA ALA A 58 11.64 -7.97 -9.48
C ALA A 58 10.40 -7.12 -9.83
N ALA A 59 9.42 -7.69 -10.53
CA ALA A 59 8.16 -7.01 -10.81
C ALA A 59 7.36 -6.71 -9.54
N GLY A 60 7.32 -7.65 -8.58
CA GLY A 60 6.66 -7.46 -7.28
C GLY A 60 7.28 -6.32 -6.47
N TRP A 61 8.61 -6.24 -6.40
CA TRP A 61 9.32 -5.14 -5.74
C TRP A 61 9.07 -3.80 -6.45
N LYS A 62 9.07 -3.79 -7.78
CA LYS A 62 8.74 -2.59 -8.56
C LYS A 62 7.32 -2.11 -8.27
N LEU A 63 6.35 -3.03 -8.18
CA LEU A 63 4.98 -2.69 -7.82
C LEU A 63 4.89 -2.12 -6.40
N LEU A 64 5.57 -2.74 -5.43
CA LEU A 64 5.61 -2.24 -4.05
C LEU A 64 6.18 -0.82 -3.98
N ALA A 65 7.29 -0.57 -4.68
CA ALA A 65 7.91 0.76 -4.74
C ALA A 65 6.97 1.80 -5.38
N LEU A 66 6.28 1.44 -6.46
CA LEU A 66 5.26 2.31 -7.06
C LEU A 66 4.11 2.56 -6.08
N MET A 67 3.68 1.55 -5.32
CA MET A 67 2.63 1.75 -4.34
C MET A 67 3.06 2.72 -3.24
N ASP A 68 4.25 2.52 -2.68
CA ASP A 68 4.77 3.36 -1.59
C ASP A 68 5.07 4.80 -2.06
N ALA A 69 5.48 4.98 -3.32
CA ALA A 69 5.74 6.31 -3.89
C ALA A 69 4.46 7.10 -4.22
N ASN A 70 3.39 6.41 -4.63
CA ASN A 70 2.21 7.07 -5.20
C ASN A 70 1.01 7.12 -4.25
N PHE A 71 0.94 6.27 -3.22
CA PHE A 71 -0.24 6.19 -2.34
C PHE A 71 0.08 6.55 -0.89
N GLN A 72 -0.85 7.27 -0.25
CA GLN A 72 -0.79 7.56 1.18
C GLN A 72 -2.12 7.20 1.85
N PRO A 73 -2.08 6.68 3.10
CA PRO A 73 -3.30 6.40 3.84
C PRO A 73 -4.04 7.72 4.12
N SER A 74 -5.32 7.77 3.77
CA SER A 74 -6.16 8.91 4.14
C SER A 74 -6.37 8.91 5.64
N ARG A 75 -5.95 9.97 6.31
CA ARG A 75 -6.26 10.22 7.72
C ARG A 75 -7.68 10.74 7.80
N ALA A 76 -8.68 9.86 7.60
CA ALA A 76 -10.06 10.24 7.83
C ALA A 76 -10.17 10.59 9.32
N VAL A 77 -10.18 11.89 9.63
CA VAL A 77 -10.62 12.34 10.94
C VAL A 77 -12.12 12.10 10.93
N LEU A 78 -12.58 11.14 11.72
CA LEU A 78 -13.99 11.04 12.07
C LEU A 78 -14.32 12.27 12.96
N VAL A 79 -14.45 13.45 12.36
CA VAL A 79 -15.26 14.57 12.89
C VAL A 79 -16.65 14.30 12.31
N SER A 80 -17.72 14.07 13.07
CA SER A 80 -18.05 14.41 14.46
C SER A 80 -19.40 13.78 14.80
N ASP A 81 -19.65 13.52 16.09
CA ASP A 81 -20.94 13.91 16.68
C ASP A 81 -20.68 15.03 17.70
N PRO A 82 -21.03 16.30 17.39
CA PRO A 82 -21.03 17.39 18.37
C PRO A 82 -22.29 17.38 19.27
N GLU A 83 -23.20 16.42 19.09
CA GLU A 83 -24.51 16.34 19.78
C GLU A 83 -24.49 15.52 21.09
N SER A 84 -23.34 15.37 21.76
CA SER A 84 -23.29 14.78 23.12
C SER A 84 -23.29 15.85 24.22
N GLY A 85 -24.04 16.92 23.98
CA GLY A 85 -24.08 18.13 24.82
C GLY A 85 -25.45 18.78 24.90
N ALA A 86 -26.54 18.01 24.93
CA ALA A 86 -27.84 18.57 25.28
C ALA A 86 -27.90 18.86 26.79
N PRO A 87 -28.17 20.10 27.24
CA PRO A 87 -28.45 20.36 28.66
C PRO A 87 -29.72 19.62 29.06
N LYS A 88 -29.65 18.79 30.12
CA LYS A 88 -30.85 18.23 30.73
C LYS A 88 -31.75 19.39 31.18
N PRO A 89 -33.06 19.38 30.87
CA PRO A 89 -33.95 20.42 31.35
C PRO A 89 -33.98 20.39 32.88
N ASP A 90 -33.80 21.56 33.48
CA ASP A 90 -34.00 21.79 34.90
C ASP A 90 -35.41 21.32 35.30
N THR A 91 -35.50 20.16 35.97
CA THR A 91 -36.69 19.80 36.74
C THR A 91 -36.68 20.63 38.02
N ARG A 92 -37.16 21.86 37.90
CA ARG A 92 -37.64 22.64 39.03
C ARG A 92 -39.04 22.16 39.38
N SER A 93 -39.15 21.31 40.40
CA SER A 93 -40.23 21.32 41.41
C SER A 93 -39.98 20.30 42.50
#